data_AF-A0A925E2Y8-F1
#
_entry.id   AF-A0A925E2Y8-F1
#
_cell.length_a   1.000
_cell.length_b   1.000
_cell.length_c   1.000
_cell.angle_alpha   90.00
_cell.angle_beta   90.00
_cell.angle_gamma   90.00
#
_symmetry.space_group_name_H-M   'P 1'
#
loop_
_entity.id
_entity.type
_entity.pdbx_description
1 polymer ?
#
loop_
_entity_poly.entity_id
_entity_poly.type
_entity_poly.pdbx_seq_one_letter_code
_entity_poly.pdbx_strand_id
1 'polypeptide(L)' 'MEVSREISGDAAFLVDNARTMAGAILALLLQAPLRETMINQGLAQATRYNWRKTAQETLAVYQKVMRDE' A
#
# COMPACT_ATOMS: atom_id res chain seq x y z
N MET A 1 -2.19 10.26 7.56
CA MET A 1 -2.98 9.28 8.33
C MET A 1 -2.29 7.92 8.25
N GLU A 2 -2.36 7.12 9.30
CA GLU A 2 -1.65 5.83 9.44
C GLU A 2 -1.99 4.84 8.31
N VAL A 3 -3.26 4.80 7.89
CA VAL A 3 -3.75 3.97 6.77
C VAL A 3 -3.06 4.27 5.44
N SER A 4 -2.79 5.55 5.14
CA SER A 4 -2.07 5.92 3.90
C SER A 4 -0.65 5.37 3.91
N ARG A 5 0.01 5.34 5.07
CA ARG A 5 1.35 4.76 5.21
C ARG A 5 1.30 3.24 5.13
N GLU A 6 0.30 2.61 5.73
CA GLU A 6 0.07 1.17 5.62
C GLU A 6 -0.04 0.72 4.15
N ILE A 7 -0.91 1.36 3.37
CA ILE A 7 -1.17 0.96 1.98
C ILE A 7 0.05 1.28 1.10
N SER A 8 0.63 2.47 1.26
CA SER A 8 1.66 2.96 0.35
C SER A 8 3.04 2.34 0.61
N GLY A 9 3.35 2.01 1.87
CA GLY A 9 4.72 1.72 2.28
C GLY A 9 5.69 2.81 1.80
N ASP A 10 6.82 2.39 1.22
CA ASP A 10 7.82 3.28 0.61
C ASP A 10 7.56 3.56 -0.89
N ALA A 11 6.46 3.04 -1.45
CA ALA A 11 6.20 3.07 -2.88
C ALA A 11 5.54 4.36 -3.40
N ALA A 12 5.23 5.32 -2.51
CA ALA A 12 4.55 6.55 -2.90
C ALA A 12 5.03 7.77 -2.10
N PHE A 13 4.91 8.94 -2.72
CA PHE A 13 5.01 10.21 -2.01
C PHE A 13 3.68 10.51 -1.32
N LEU A 14 3.70 10.63 0.01
CA LEU A 14 2.59 11.22 0.75
C LEU A 14 2.78 12.73 0.76
N VAL A 15 1.83 13.43 0.16
CA VAL A 15 1.86 14.88 -0.01
C VAL A 15 0.67 15.51 0.69
N ASP A 16 0.86 16.74 1.15
CA ASP A 16 -0.06 17.49 2.00
C ASP A 16 -0.52 18.81 1.36
N ASN A 17 0.15 19.27 0.30
CA ASN A 17 -0.16 20.52 -0.38
C ASN A 17 0.28 20.50 -1.85
N ALA A 18 -0.14 21.52 -2.60
CA ALA A 18 0.15 21.62 -4.04
C ALA A 18 1.65 21.72 -4.35
N ARG A 19 2.44 22.33 -3.47
CA ARG A 19 3.90 22.46 -3.66
C ARG A 19 4.59 21.10 -3.52
N THR A 20 4.26 20.34 -2.49
CA THR A 20 4.82 19.00 -2.28
C THR A 20 4.36 18.02 -3.37
N MET A 21 3.11 18.14 -3.83
CA MET A 21 2.59 17.42 -5.00
C MET A 21 3.38 17.71 -6.27
N ALA A 22 3.60 18.99 -6.60
CA ALA A 22 4.35 19.38 -7.80
C ALA A 22 5.79 18.83 -7.78
N GLY A 23 6.45 18.88 -6.62
CA GLY A 23 7.79 18.30 -6.44
C GLY A 23 7.82 16.79 -6.67
N ALA A 24 6.86 16.05 -6.12
CA ALA A 24 6.73 14.61 -6.31
C ALA A 24 6.50 14.24 -7.79
N ILE A 25 5.62 14.97 -8.49
CA ILE A 25 5.36 14.78 -9.92
C ILE A 25 6.64 15.01 -10.72
N LEU A 26 7.36 16.11 -10.47
CA LEU A 26 8.61 16.41 -11.16
C LEU A 26 9.69 15.36 -10.90
N ALA A 27 9.81 14.87 -9.66
CA ALA A 27 10.76 13.80 -9.33
C ALA A 27 10.47 12.52 -10.13
N LEU A 28 9.22 12.09 -10.21
CA LEU A 28 8.81 10.90 -10.95
C LEU A 28 8.96 11.04 -12.47
N LEU A 29 8.74 12.25 -13.02
CA LEU A 29 8.90 12.52 -14.45
C LEU A 29 10.37 12.58 -14.86
N LEU A 30 11.21 13.26 -14.07
CA LEU A 30 12.59 13.58 -14.46
C LEU A 30 13.61 12.53 -14.03
N GLN A 31 13.31 11.70 -13.01
CA GLN A 31 14.24 10.71 -12.48
C GLN A 31 13.73 9.30 -12.78
N ALA A 32 14.04 8.79 -13.98
CA ALA A 32 13.61 7.46 -14.40
C ALA A 32 14.01 6.33 -13.43
N PRO A 33 15.24 6.28 -12.89
CA PRO A 33 15.61 5.23 -11.93
C PRO A 33 14.75 5.24 -10.66
N LEU A 34 14.46 6.44 -10.12
CA LEU A 34 13.59 6.59 -8.94
C LEU A 34 12.18 6.04 -9.23
N ARG A 35 11.61 6.39 -10.38
CA ARG A 35 10.29 5.90 -10.78
C ARG A 35 10.25 4.38 -10.89
N GLU A 36 11.26 3.75 -11.52
CA GLU A 36 11.35 2.29 -11.62
C GLU A 36 11.47 1.63 -10.23
N THR A 37 12.28 2.20 -9.33
CA THR A 37 12.37 1.73 -7.94
C THR A 37 11.00 1.79 -7.25
N MET A 38 10.28 2.90 -7.36
CA MET A 38 8.97 3.06 -6.71
C MET A 38 7.90 2.15 -7.31
N ILE A 39 7.92 1.89 -8.63
CA ILE A 39 7.05 0.89 -9.27
C ILE A 39 7.29 -0.50 -8.66
N ASN A 40 8.55 -0.92 -8.56
CA ASN A 40 8.92 -2.21 -7.98
C ASN A 40 8.51 -2.32 -6.51
N GLN A 41 8.72 -1.27 -5.72
CA GLN A 41 8.27 -1.19 -4.33
C GLN A 41 6.74 -1.28 -4.23
N GLY A 42 6.00 -0.66 -5.15
CA GLY A 42 4.55 -0.70 -5.17
C GLY A 42 4.00 -2.09 -5.45
N LEU A 43 4.59 -2.78 -6.43
CA LEU A 43 4.26 -4.18 -6.72
C LEU A 43 4.56 -5.08 -5.52
N ALA A 44 5.72 -4.90 -4.89
CA ALA A 44 6.10 -5.66 -3.69
C ALA A 44 5.13 -5.39 -2.52
N GLN A 45 4.76 -4.13 -2.25
CA GLN A 45 3.82 -3.76 -1.20
C GLN A 45 2.43 -4.35 -1.46
N ALA A 46 1.95 -4.34 -2.70
CA ALA A 46 0.66 -4.92 -3.08
C ALA A 46 0.58 -6.42 -2.77
N THR A 47 1.69 -7.16 -2.89
CA THR A 47 1.71 -8.61 -2.59
C THR A 47 1.39 -8.96 -1.12
N ARG A 48 1.54 -7.99 -0.20
CA ARG A 48 1.22 -8.18 1.22
C ARG A 48 -0.29 -8.29 1.47
N TYR A 49 -1.11 -7.76 0.56
CA TYR A 49 -2.57 -7.71 0.68
C TYR A 49 -3.21 -8.73 -0.26
N ASN A 50 -3.31 -9.97 0.23
CA ASN A 50 -3.81 -11.10 -0.56
C ASN A 50 -5.30 -11.39 -0.27
N TRP A 51 -6.15 -11.26 -1.28
CA TRP A 51 -7.60 -11.50 -1.16
C TRP A 51 -7.98 -12.91 -0.68
N ARG A 52 -7.26 -13.94 -1.11
CA ARG A 52 -7.53 -15.32 -0.68
C ARG A 52 -7.23 -15.48 0.81
N LYS A 53 -6.10 -14.94 1.27
CA LYS A 53 -5.73 -14.91 2.69
C LYS A 53 -6.80 -14.16 3.50
N THR A 54 -7.23 -12.98 3.05
CA THR A 54 -8.29 -12.20 3.71
C THR A 54 -9.57 -13.01 3.86
N ALA A 55 -10.02 -13.71 2.82
CA ALA A 55 -11.22 -14.54 2.89
C ALA A 55 -11.08 -15.71 3.88
N GLN A 56 -9.92 -16.39 3.89
CA GLN A 56 -9.62 -17.50 4.79
C GLN A 56 -9.58 -17.05 6.26
N GLU A 57 -8.88 -15.95 6.55
CA GLU A 57 -8.76 -15.40 7.90
C GLU A 57 -10.12 -14.88 8.40
N THR A 58 -10.90 -14.24 7.53
CA THR A 58 -12.26 -13.79 7.87
C THR A 58 -13.16 -14.98 8.23
N LEU A 59 -13.14 -16.05 7.42
CA LEU A 59 -13.90 -17.26 7.70
C LEU A 59 -13.47 -17.92 9.01
N ALA A 60 -12.16 -17.97 9.30
CA ALA A 60 -11.65 -18.56 10.53
C ALA A 60 -12.18 -17.83 11.78
N VAL A 61 -12.30 -16.50 11.72
CA VAL A 61 -12.91 -15.71 12.80
C VAL A 61 -14.39 -16.08 12.98
N TYR A 62 -15.17 -16.13 11.89
CA TYR A 62 -16.58 -16.54 11.99
C TYR A 62 -16.74 -17.95 12.58
N GLN A 63 -15.93 -18.91 12.10
CA GLN A 63 -15.96 -20.26 12.64
C GLN A 63 -15.55 -20.34 14.11
N LYS A 64 -14.62 -19.48 14.56
CA LYS A 64 -14.24 -19.41 15.98
C LYS A 64 -15.41 -18.93 16.82
N VAL A 65 -16.01 -17.80 16.44
CA VAL A 65 -17.16 -17.23 17.18
C VAL A 65 -18.32 -18.22 17.25
N MET A 66 -18.63 -18.94 16.17
CA MET A 66 -19.71 -19.95 16.15
C MET A 66 -19.42 -21.23 16.95
N ARG A 67 -18.17 -21.51 17.34
CA ARG A 67 -17.79 -22.69 18.13
C ARG A 67 -17.64 -22.41 19.62
N ASP A 68 -17.49 -21.14 19.98
CA ASP A 68 -17.36 -20.66 21.37
C ASP A 68 -18.75 -20.34 22.00
N GLU A 69 -19.84 -20.62 21.27
CA GLU A 69 -21.24 -20.71 21.75
C GLU A 69 -21.64 -22.19 21.96
#